data_AF-A0AAJ2SUW1-F1
#
_entry.id   AF-A0AAJ2SUW1-F1
#
_cell.length_a   1.000
_cell.length_b   1.000
_cell.length_c   1.000
_cell.angle_alpha   90.00
_cell.angle_beta   90.00
_cell.angle_gamma   90.00
#
_symmetry.space_group_name_H-M   'P 1'
#
loop_
_entity.id
_entity.type
_entity.pdbx_description
1 polymer ?
#
loop_
_entity_poly.entity_id
_entity_poly.type
_entity_poly.pdbx_seq_one_letter_code
_entity_poly.pdbx_strand_id
1 'polypeptide(L)'
;MVTPTRKPALWAIVASYVAGAAFIFYNTVDWATSTPNDLAEWSSGRSIALPGWLWITLGYILGVTMLVTATWAVRWRRRWK
;
A
#
# COMPACT_ATOMS: atom_id res chain seq x y z
N MET A 1 -1.93 24.51 3.18
CA MET A 1 -0.93 23.51 3.63
C MET A 1 -1.23 23.16 5.07
N VAL A 2 -1.65 21.93 5.36
CA VAL A 2 -1.92 21.50 6.74
C VAL A 2 -0.57 21.26 7.42
N THR A 3 -0.19 22.12 8.36
CA THR A 3 1.00 21.94 9.19
C THR A 3 0.67 20.96 10.33
N PRO A 4 1.28 19.77 10.37
CA PRO A 4 1.03 18.83 11.45
C PRO A 4 1.58 19.38 12.78
N THR A 5 0.73 19.46 13.80
CA THR A 5 1.02 20.03 15.13
C THR A 5 1.86 19.13 16.03
N ARG A 6 2.15 17.88 15.63
CA ARG A 6 2.98 16.92 16.39
C ARG A 6 3.98 16.21 15.50
N LYS A 7 5.18 15.94 16.03
CA LYS A 7 6.18 15.09 15.37
C LYS A 7 5.56 13.70 15.14
N PRO A 8 5.61 13.15 13.92
CA PRO A 8 5.08 11.82 13.65
C PRO A 8 5.84 10.80 14.52
N ALA A 9 5.08 9.94 15.18
CA ALA A 9 5.65 8.96 16.10
C ALA A 9 6.43 7.90 15.31
N LEU A 10 7.63 7.56 15.78
CA LEU A 10 8.54 6.68 15.02
C LEU A 10 7.93 5.29 14.81
N TRP A 11 7.18 4.77 15.78
CA TRP A 11 6.48 3.49 15.68
C TRP A 11 5.42 3.50 14.56
N ALA A 12 4.71 4.61 14.36
CA ALA A 12 3.73 4.72 13.27
C ALA A 12 4.40 4.70 11.88
N ILE A 13 5.55 5.36 11.75
CA ILE A 13 6.35 5.33 10.51
C ILE A 13 6.81 3.91 10.21
N VAL A 14 7.36 3.21 11.21
CA VAL A 14 7.82 1.81 11.05
C VAL A 14 6.65 0.90 10.70
N ALA A 15 5.49 1.06 11.35
CA ALA A 15 4.28 0.30 11.04
C ALA A 15 3.82 0.53 9.59
N SER A 16 3.84 1.77 9.08
CA SER A 16 3.54 2.06 7.67
C SER A 16 4.51 1.38 6.69
N TYR A 17 5.81 1.32 7.03
CA TYR A 17 6.79 0.59 6.22
C TYR A 17 6.49 -0.91 6.17
N VAL A 18 6.24 -1.52 7.33
CA VAL A 18 5.94 -2.96 7.43
C VAL A 18 4.63 -3.29 6.71
N ALA A 19 3.57 -2.49 6.92
CA ALA A 19 2.29 -2.69 6.25
C ALA A 19 2.41 -2.53 4.72
N GLY A 20 3.11 -1.49 4.25
CA GLY A 20 3.33 -1.28 2.82
C GLY A 20 4.12 -2.42 2.17
N ALA A 21 5.19 -2.88 2.81
CA ALA A 21 5.99 -4.01 2.34
C ALA A 21 5.19 -5.33 2.35
N ALA A 22 4.41 -5.59 3.40
CA ALA A 22 3.55 -6.77 3.50
C ALA A 22 2.47 -6.76 2.41
N PHE A 23 1.88 -5.61 2.12
CA PHE A 23 0.94 -5.45 1.01
C PHE A 23 1.58 -5.81 -0.33
N ILE A 24 2.76 -5.25 -0.62
CA ILE A 24 3.47 -5.55 -1.86
C ILE A 24 3.77 -7.06 -1.95
N PHE A 25 4.31 -7.66 -0.88
CA PHE A 25 4.64 -9.07 -0.84
C PHE A 25 3.40 -9.96 -1.07
N TYR A 26 2.30 -9.70 -0.36
CA TYR A 26 1.05 -10.42 -0.53
C TYR A 26 0.58 -10.37 -1.99
N ASN A 27 0.55 -9.18 -2.61
CA ASN A 27 0.10 -9.01 -3.99
C ASN A 27 1.06 -9.65 -5.00
N THR A 28 2.37 -9.74 -4.70
CA THR A 28 3.34 -10.48 -5.51
C THR A 28 3.12 -11.97 -5.46
N VAL A 29 2.87 -12.53 -4.27
CA VAL A 29 2.53 -13.94 -4.14
C VAL A 29 1.22 -14.23 -4.87
N ASP A 30 0.18 -13.42 -4.64
CA ASP A 30 -1.13 -13.55 -5.26
C ASP A 30 -1.05 -13.54 -6.80
N TRP A 31 -0.28 -12.60 -7.37
CA TRP A 31 -0.01 -12.56 -8.81
C TRP A 31 0.72 -13.80 -9.31
N ALA A 32 1.73 -14.25 -8.58
CA ALA A 32 2.55 -15.41 -8.98
C ALA A 32 1.79 -16.73 -8.90
N THR A 33 0.77 -16.83 -8.04
CA THR A 33 -0.06 -18.03 -7.88
C THR A 33 -1.35 -18.00 -8.69
N SER A 34 -1.73 -16.84 -9.25
CA SER A 34 -2.96 -16.69 -10.04
C SER A 34 -2.79 -17.27 -11.45
N THR A 35 -3.82 -17.97 -11.93
CA THR A 35 -3.88 -18.40 -13.33
C THR A 35 -4.47 -17.30 -14.22
N PRO A 36 -4.30 -17.36 -15.56
CA PRO A 36 -4.89 -16.38 -16.47
C PRO A 36 -6.41 -16.27 -16.37
N ASN A 37 -7.09 -17.37 -16.03
CA ASN A 37 -8.54 -17.37 -15.83
C ASN A 37 -8.93 -16.61 -14.56
N ASP A 38 -8.20 -16.81 -13.45
CA ASP A 38 -8.45 -16.11 -12.18
C ASP A 38 -8.23 -14.60 -12.32
N LEU A 39 -7.20 -14.20 -13.08
CA LEU A 39 -6.90 -12.80 -13.35
C LEU A 39 -7.98 -12.12 -14.21
N ALA A 40 -8.59 -12.86 -15.13
CA ALA A 40 -9.67 -12.38 -16.00
C ALA A 40 -11.05 -12.43 -15.34
N GLU A 41 -11.19 -13.18 -14.25
CA GLU A 41 -12.44 -13.30 -13.51
C GLU A 41 -12.78 -11.97 -12.82
N TRP A 42 -14.05 -11.57 -12.96
CA TRP A 42 -14.56 -10.34 -12.39
C TRP A 42 -15.08 -10.58 -10.97
N SER A 43 -14.42 -9.96 -9.99
CA SER A 43 -14.88 -10.01 -8.60
C SER A 43 -15.85 -8.87 -8.34
N SER A 44 -17.11 -9.19 -8.04
CA SER A 44 -18.21 -8.25 -7.79
C SER A 44 -18.57 -8.04 -6.30
N GLY A 45 -17.88 -8.73 -5.38
CA GLY A 45 -18.25 -8.77 -3.96
C GLY A 45 -17.89 -7.54 -3.12
N ARG A 46 -17.22 -6.51 -3.67
CA ARG A 46 -16.67 -5.36 -2.90
C ARG A 46 -17.22 -3.99 -3.34
N SER A 47 -18.46 -3.93 -3.80
CA SER A 47 -19.13 -2.71 -4.33
C SER A 47 -18.53 -2.12 -5.61
N ILE A 48 -17.38 -2.62 -6.07
CA ILE A 48 -16.75 -2.28 -7.35
C ILE A 48 -16.40 -3.59 -8.03
N ALA A 49 -16.96 -3.81 -9.23
CA ALA A 49 -16.62 -4.96 -10.06
C ALA A 49 -15.30 -4.68 -10.77
N LEU A 50 -14.26 -5.46 -10.47
CA LEU A 50 -12.96 -5.36 -11.11
C LEU A 50 -12.42 -6.76 -11.41
N PRO A 51 -11.69 -6.94 -12.52
CA PRO A 51 -10.99 -8.18 -12.79
C PRO A 51 -9.86 -8.41 -11.78
N GLY A 52 -9.51 -9.68 -11.52
CA GLY A 52 -8.52 -10.09 -10.51
C GLY A 52 -7.18 -9.35 -10.63
N TRP A 53 -6.68 -9.16 -11.86
CA TRP A 53 -5.42 -8.44 -12.09
C TRP A 53 -5.45 -6.99 -11.57
N LEU A 54 -6.62 -6.35 -11.62
CA LEU A 54 -6.79 -4.94 -11.27
C LEU A 54 -6.86 -4.79 -9.74
N TRP A 55 -7.44 -5.77 -9.04
CA TRP A 55 -7.38 -5.86 -7.57
C TRP A 55 -5.95 -5.96 -7.07
N ILE A 56 -5.14 -6.82 -7.69
CA ILE A 56 -3.73 -6.98 -7.34
C ILE A 56 -2.95 -5.69 -7.60
N THR A 57 -3.23 -5.03 -8.72
CA THR A 57 -2.61 -3.74 -9.08
C THR A 57 -2.95 -2.64 -8.05
N LEU A 58 -4.20 -2.56 -7.59
CA LEU A 58 -4.60 -1.63 -6.53
C LEU A 58 -3.87 -1.92 -5.21
N GLY A 59 -3.66 -3.19 -4.89
CA GLY A 59 -2.86 -3.61 -3.74
C GLY A 59 -1.42 -3.09 -3.80
N TYR A 60 -0.77 -3.16 -4.97
CA TYR A 60 0.54 -2.54 -5.18
C TYR A 60 0.52 -1.03 -5.01
N ILE A 61 -0.48 -0.34 -5.59
CA ILE A 61 -0.61 1.12 -5.47
C ILE A 61 -0.74 1.53 -4.00
N LEU A 62 -1.57 0.83 -3.22
CA LEU A 62 -1.73 1.08 -1.79
C LEU A 62 -0.41 0.84 -1.02
N GLY A 63 0.27 -0.28 -1.29
CA GLY A 63 1.55 -0.60 -0.67
C GLY A 63 2.62 0.46 -0.95
N VAL A 64 2.79 0.87 -2.21
CA VAL A 64 3.74 1.92 -2.61
C VAL A 64 3.37 3.26 -1.98
N THR A 65 2.08 3.62 -1.94
CA THR A 65 1.62 4.88 -1.33
C THR A 65 1.94 4.92 0.16
N MET A 66 1.77 3.81 0.88
CA MET A 66 2.18 3.69 2.29
C MET A 66 3.69 3.88 2.48
N LEU A 67 4.52 3.31 1.59
CA LEU A 67 5.97 3.49 1.65
C LEU A 67 6.40 4.93 1.34
N VAL A 68 5.77 5.58 0.36
CA VAL A 68 6.04 6.98 -0.01
C VAL A 68 5.65 7.92 1.13
N THR A 69 4.47 7.72 1.73
CA THR A 69 4.01 8.52 2.87
C THR A 69 4.89 8.32 4.11
N ALA A 70 5.32 7.09 4.39
CA ALA A 70 6.28 6.80 5.46
C ALA A 70 7.62 7.50 5.22
N THR A 71 8.14 7.43 4.00
CA THR A 71 9.40 8.09 3.61
C THR A 71 9.30 9.62 3.72
N TRP A 72 8.17 10.18 3.28
CA TRP A 72 7.88 11.60 3.44
C TRP A 72 7.81 12.00 4.92
N ALA A 73 7.16 11.19 5.77
CA ALA A 73 7.10 11.42 7.21
C ALA A 73 8.50 11.36 7.88
N VAL A 74 9.38 10.45 7.45
CA VAL A 74 10.79 10.43 7.90
C VAL A 74 11.51 11.71 7.49
N ARG A 75 11.39 12.12 6.21
CA ARG A 75 12.02 13.33 5.69
C ARG A 75 11.54 14.57 6.45
N TRP A 76 10.23 14.66 6.72
CA TRP A 76 9.64 15.72 7.51
C TRP A 76 10.19 15.72 8.94
N ARG A 77 10.22 14.55 9.60
CA ARG A 77 10.77 14.41 10.96
C ARG A 77 12.23 14.85 11.06
N ARG A 78 13.02 14.69 10.00
CA ARG A 78 14.42 15.16 9.94
C ARG A 78 14.55 16.67 9.70
N ARG A 79 13.63 17.29 8.95
CA ARG A 79 13.66 18.74 8.68
C ARG A 79 13.32 19.62 9.89
N TRP A 80 12.59 19.08 10.87
CA TRP A 80 12.18 19.78 12.10
C TRP A 80 12.90 19.24 13.35
N LYS A 81 14.10 18.67 13.15
CA LYS A 81 15.08 18.49 14.22
C LYS A 81 15.87 19.78 14.38
#